data_AF-A0A078FNN0-F1
#
_entry.id   AF-A0A078FNN0-F1
#
_cell.length_a   1.000
_cell.length_b   1.000
_cell.length_c   1.000
_cell.angle_alpha   90.00
_cell.angle_beta   90.00
_cell.angle_gamma   90.00
#
_symmetry.space_group_name_H-M   'P 1'
#
loop_
_entity.id
_entity.type
_entity.pdbx_description
1 polymer ?
#
loop_
_entity_poly.entity_id
_entity_poly.type
_entity_poly.pdbx_seq_one_letter_code
_entity_poly.pdbx_strand_id
1 'polypeptide(L)'
;MMISQARCFWEERLKNHNKTKADKILTMTKVCPDSPEMKAKSVCEAVAEPISADVSFASNRFPSYRLGPDDQIIDEPEEDEKGPSVKDVVDKETGDLLDQHKRLSVRDLACKFDKNLAAASKLVAEAKSNEVTSLEGHVMLKKLRDALEAMRGRMDGRNKDSVEKAISMVESLAVTLTQHEGGIIQERFEVKKLASFLKQASEDAKKLVNQERSFACAEIESARDLVMRLGGAFKEQELCSKASQDQGPNVKKLVEEVQEARRIRLMHQPTKVMGMKHELRDLKSQIEEKSAYSVKLQREIGRIKRVEGSKSCPYVLDGAQSLGSCLRIRASSESASDVSKCSVQWYRAASESSFMLSISGANRSVYAPEPYDVGRVIQADILSNDQRFTVTTVGPINTAAGLQSRVETLLRKSNSEFTVVISQMNGQEHASRSHVFTVGKTRIKLSRGWITKAREIYSNSMQMCGVRDNANVPAKTLFWQPRKGLSFLLTFESEQERNAAIVLSRKYAYDCSVTLVGPDD
;
A
#
# COMPACT_ATOMS: atom_id res chain seq x y z
N MET A 1 67.57 -28.17 -11.03
CA MET A 1 66.95 -29.44 -10.55
C MET A 1 65.82 -29.26 -9.51
N MET A 2 65.57 -28.06 -8.96
CA MET A 2 64.42 -27.80 -8.04
C MET A 2 63.11 -27.32 -8.71
N ILE A 3 63.07 -27.12 -10.03
CA ILE A 3 61.87 -26.60 -10.72
C ILE A 3 60.97 -27.74 -11.27
N SER A 4 61.48 -28.97 -11.38
CA SER A 4 60.70 -30.12 -11.88
C SER A 4 59.92 -30.88 -10.79
N GLN A 5 60.31 -30.77 -9.51
CA GLN A 5 59.62 -31.47 -8.41
C GLN A 5 58.39 -30.70 -7.90
N ALA A 6 58.37 -29.37 -8.00
CA ALA A 6 57.22 -28.57 -7.57
C ALA A 6 56.00 -28.74 -8.50
N ARG A 7 56.21 -28.97 -9.80
CA ARG A 7 55.11 -29.16 -10.77
C ARG A 7 54.36 -30.49 -10.56
N CYS A 8 55.07 -31.58 -10.27
CA CYS A 8 54.45 -32.87 -9.95
C CYS A 8 53.65 -32.82 -8.64
N PHE A 9 54.13 -32.08 -7.63
CA PHE A 9 53.46 -32.00 -6.33
C PHE A 9 52.11 -31.27 -6.38
N TRP A 10 51.94 -30.30 -7.30
CA TRP A 10 50.68 -29.56 -7.44
C TRP A 10 49.63 -30.31 -8.29
N GLU A 11 50.05 -31.05 -9.33
CA GLU A 11 49.13 -31.84 -10.17
C GLU A 11 48.54 -33.05 -9.44
N GLU A 12 49.33 -33.69 -8.56
CA GLU A 12 48.89 -34.85 -7.77
C GLU A 12 47.89 -34.46 -6.68
N ARG A 13 48.01 -33.24 -6.13
CA ARG A 13 47.09 -32.68 -5.12
C ARG A 13 45.74 -32.28 -5.72
N LEU A 14 45.72 -31.81 -6.98
CA LEU A 14 44.48 -31.50 -7.71
C LEU A 14 43.70 -32.76 -8.12
N LYS A 15 44.39 -33.84 -8.50
CA LYS A 15 43.73 -35.14 -8.80
C LYS A 15 43.13 -35.78 -7.55
N ASN A 16 43.81 -35.73 -6.40
CA ASN A 16 43.29 -36.29 -5.15
C ASN A 16 42.08 -35.50 -4.60
N HIS A 17 42.05 -34.17 -4.77
CA HIS A 17 40.94 -33.35 -4.27
C HIS A 17 39.62 -33.60 -5.01
N ASN A 18 39.68 -33.83 -6.33
CA ASN A 18 38.51 -34.13 -7.15
C ASN A 18 37.95 -35.55 -6.91
N LYS A 19 38.80 -36.51 -6.51
CA LYS A 19 38.37 -37.88 -6.19
C LYS A 19 37.59 -37.95 -4.86
N THR A 20 38.02 -37.21 -3.83
CA THR A 20 37.30 -37.09 -2.54
C THR A 20 35.96 -36.36 -2.61
N LYS A 21 35.70 -35.59 -3.67
CA LYS A 21 34.43 -34.86 -3.86
C LYS A 21 33.37 -35.70 -4.58
N ALA A 22 33.80 -36.65 -5.42
CA ALA A 22 32.90 -37.58 -6.12
C ALA A 22 32.35 -38.67 -5.18
N ASP A 23 33.15 -39.16 -4.24
CA ASP A 23 32.75 -40.25 -3.31
C ASP A 23 31.86 -39.79 -2.14
N LYS A 24 31.66 -38.47 -1.95
CA LYS A 24 30.82 -37.92 -0.87
C LYS A 24 29.39 -37.56 -1.26
N ILE A 25 29.00 -37.73 -2.52
CA ILE A 25 27.66 -37.36 -3.02
C ILE A 25 26.69 -38.57 -3.06
N LEU A 26 27.16 -39.78 -2.80
CA LEU A 26 26.32 -40.99 -2.85
C LEU A 26 26.21 -41.68 -1.49
N THR A 27 25.61 -41.05 -0.48
CA THR A 27 24.97 -41.79 0.63
C THR A 27 24.10 -40.90 1.54
N MET A 28 22.86 -41.38 1.78
CA MET A 28 22.03 -41.19 2.99
C MET A 28 21.03 -40.02 3.05
N THR A 29 19.86 -40.30 2.47
CA THR A 29 18.51 -40.32 3.09
C THR A 29 18.38 -39.96 4.58
N LYS A 30 17.55 -38.93 4.84
CA LYS A 30 16.54 -38.71 5.92
C LYS A 30 16.89 -39.08 7.39
N VAL A 31 16.82 -38.09 8.29
CA VAL A 31 16.12 -38.07 9.62
C VAL A 31 16.47 -36.74 10.34
N CYS A 32 15.44 -35.98 10.76
CA CYS A 32 15.55 -34.90 11.77
C CYS A 32 15.51 -35.51 13.19
N PRO A 33 16.17 -34.91 14.20
CA PRO A 33 15.41 -34.04 15.12
C PRO A 33 16.14 -32.80 15.69
N ASP A 34 15.35 -31.74 15.90
CA ASP A 34 15.31 -30.68 16.92
C ASP A 34 16.55 -29.96 17.52
N SER A 35 16.64 -28.66 17.17
CA SER A 35 17.01 -27.45 17.96
C SER A 35 18.50 -27.20 18.35
N PRO A 36 18.91 -25.95 18.73
CA PRO A 36 18.33 -24.62 18.54
C PRO A 36 19.29 -23.58 17.87
N GLU A 37 18.67 -22.53 17.32
CA GLU A 37 19.16 -21.14 17.17
C GLU A 37 20.67 -20.84 16.98
N MET A 38 21.06 -20.51 15.74
CA MET A 38 21.94 -19.36 15.49
C MET A 38 21.56 -18.69 14.17
N LYS A 39 20.97 -17.50 14.29
CA LYS A 39 20.63 -16.62 13.17
C LYS A 39 21.92 -16.10 12.53
N ALA A 40 22.25 -16.65 11.36
CA ALA A 40 23.23 -16.08 10.46
C ALA A 40 22.67 -14.75 9.90
N LYS A 41 23.31 -13.63 10.25
CA LYS A 41 23.10 -12.33 9.62
C LYS A 41 23.49 -12.44 8.16
N SER A 42 22.50 -12.48 7.25
CA SER A 42 22.76 -12.26 5.84
C SER A 42 23.08 -10.79 5.63
N VAL A 43 24.14 -10.55 4.88
CA VAL A 43 24.63 -9.24 4.48
C VAL A 43 23.59 -8.64 3.54
N CYS A 44 22.93 -7.57 3.96
CA CYS A 44 22.08 -6.77 3.08
C CYS A 44 22.97 -6.04 2.06
N GLU A 45 22.70 -6.35 0.81
CA GLU A 45 23.04 -5.60 -0.38
C GLU A 45 22.62 -4.14 -0.20
N ALA A 46 23.54 -3.20 -0.48
CA ALA A 46 23.35 -1.78 -0.29
C ALA A 46 22.13 -1.28 -1.10
N VAL A 47 21.02 -1.08 -0.39
CA VAL A 47 19.90 -0.28 -0.86
C VAL A 47 20.40 1.16 -0.90
N ALA A 48 20.55 1.70 -2.11
CA ALA A 48 20.61 3.15 -2.26
C ALA A 48 19.25 3.70 -1.81
N GLU A 49 19.17 4.12 -0.55
CA GLU A 49 18.05 4.90 -0.06
C GLU A 49 17.96 6.19 -0.89
N PRO A 50 16.75 6.66 -1.24
CA PRO A 50 16.60 8.02 -1.72
C PRO A 50 17.01 8.92 -0.55
N ILE A 51 18.20 9.48 -0.67
CA ILE A 51 18.70 10.55 0.19
C ILE A 51 17.57 11.59 0.23
N SER A 52 17.10 11.89 1.44
CA SER A 52 16.17 12.99 1.68
C SER A 52 16.68 14.23 0.94
N ALA A 53 15.77 15.05 0.42
CA ALA A 53 16.07 16.23 -0.39
C ALA A 53 16.84 17.36 0.35
N ASP A 54 17.46 17.05 1.49
CA ASP A 54 18.21 17.98 2.33
C ASP A 54 19.71 17.65 2.24
N VAL A 55 20.23 17.66 1.03
CA VAL A 55 21.68 17.80 0.83
C VAL A 55 21.97 19.30 0.85
N SER A 56 22.45 19.81 1.98
CA SER A 56 22.97 21.18 2.03
C SER A 56 24.34 21.18 1.35
N PHE A 57 24.37 21.57 0.08
CA PHE A 57 25.63 21.86 -0.61
C PHE A 57 26.28 23.10 0.01
N ALA A 58 27.61 23.16 0.03
CA ALA A 58 28.35 24.35 0.47
C ALA A 58 27.98 25.60 -0.36
N SER A 59 27.45 25.41 -1.56
CA SER A 59 26.92 26.45 -2.44
C SER A 59 25.73 25.91 -3.25
N ASN A 60 24.64 26.70 -3.36
CA ASN A 60 23.50 26.42 -4.25
C ASN A 60 23.80 26.74 -5.74
N ARG A 61 25.08 26.85 -6.12
CA ARG A 61 25.50 27.09 -7.50
C ARG A 61 26.36 25.94 -7.98
N PHE A 62 26.14 25.50 -9.22
CA PHE A 62 27.07 24.58 -9.87
C PHE A 62 28.46 25.21 -9.96
N PRO A 63 29.54 24.44 -9.73
CA PRO A 63 30.90 24.92 -9.93
C PRO A 63 31.05 25.42 -11.37
N SER A 64 31.51 26.66 -11.54
CA SER A 64 31.77 27.23 -12.86
C SER A 64 33.14 26.75 -13.33
N TYR A 65 33.18 25.68 -14.12
CA TYR A 65 34.39 25.26 -14.82
C TYR A 65 34.39 25.80 -16.25
N ARG A 66 35.57 26.13 -16.79
CA ARG A 66 35.75 26.41 -18.22
C ARG A 66 36.29 25.16 -18.92
N LEU A 67 35.59 24.72 -19.97
CA LEU A 67 36.01 23.61 -20.82
C LEU A 67 36.84 24.12 -22.01
N GLY A 68 37.96 23.46 -22.28
CA GLY A 68 38.77 23.68 -23.48
C GLY A 68 38.24 22.95 -24.72
N PRO A 69 38.91 23.08 -25.89
CA PRO A 69 38.47 22.54 -27.18
C PRO A 69 38.29 21.01 -27.30
N ASP A 70 38.60 20.25 -26.25
CA ASP A 70 38.45 18.78 -26.19
C ASP A 70 37.73 18.33 -24.90
N ASP A 71 36.83 19.15 -24.36
CA ASP A 71 36.08 18.89 -23.11
C ASP A 71 36.96 18.65 -21.86
N GLN A 72 38.21 19.14 -21.87
CA GLN A 72 39.09 19.13 -20.70
C GLN A 72 38.80 20.34 -19.79
N ILE A 73 38.63 20.09 -18.49
CA ILE A 73 38.44 21.12 -17.45
C ILE A 73 39.79 21.80 -17.21
N ILE A 74 39.89 23.12 -17.47
CA ILE A 74 41.16 23.86 -17.40
C ILE A 74 41.41 24.50 -16.03
N ASP A 75 40.34 24.90 -15.31
CA ASP A 75 40.43 25.50 -13.98
C ASP A 75 39.53 24.74 -13.00
N GLU A 76 40.14 24.03 -12.05
CA GLU A 76 39.47 23.54 -10.83
C GLU A 76 39.49 24.68 -9.80
N PRO A 77 38.34 25.15 -9.29
CA PRO A 77 38.33 26.11 -8.19
C PRO A 77 38.78 25.42 -6.90
N GLU A 78 39.63 26.10 -6.10
CA GLU A 78 39.93 25.65 -4.74
C GLU A 78 38.63 25.62 -3.92
N GLU A 79 38.09 24.43 -3.66
CA GLU A 79 37.01 24.24 -2.70
C GLU A 79 37.59 24.36 -1.30
N ASP A 80 37.09 25.33 -0.52
CA ASP A 80 37.34 25.39 0.92
C ASP A 80 36.66 24.16 1.56
N GLU A 81 37.45 23.13 1.90
CA GLU A 81 37.05 21.78 2.34
C GLU A 81 36.18 21.72 3.61
N LYS A 82 35.81 22.86 4.20
CA LYS A 82 35.00 22.90 5.42
C LYS A 82 33.54 23.11 5.11
N GLY A 83 32.83 21.99 4.92
CA GLY A 83 31.36 21.96 5.02
C GLY A 83 30.87 22.54 6.36
N PRO A 84 29.60 22.98 6.44
CA PRO A 84 29.06 23.57 7.67
C PRO A 84 29.21 22.59 8.83
N SER A 85 29.62 23.09 10.00
CA SER A 85 29.86 22.21 11.15
C SER A 85 28.54 21.57 11.60
N VAL A 86 28.60 20.34 12.11
CA VAL A 86 27.42 19.62 12.63
C VAL A 86 26.65 20.47 13.65
N LYS A 87 27.35 21.32 14.40
CA LYS A 87 26.75 22.23 15.37
C LYS A 87 25.91 23.30 14.69
N ASP A 88 26.39 23.90 13.60
CA ASP A 88 25.67 24.94 12.87
C ASP A 88 24.42 24.41 12.16
N VAL A 89 24.49 23.17 11.64
CA VAL A 89 23.32 22.50 11.04
C VAL A 89 22.26 22.18 12.09
N VAL A 90 22.68 21.63 13.24
CA VAL A 90 21.78 21.34 14.36
C VAL A 90 21.14 22.63 14.90
N ASP A 91 21.91 23.70 15.06
CA ASP A 91 21.39 24.97 15.57
C ASP A 91 20.39 25.61 14.59
N LYS A 92 20.63 25.50 13.28
CA LYS A 92 19.72 25.97 12.22
C LYS A 92 18.42 25.16 12.17
N GLU A 93 18.51 23.83 12.17
CA GLU A 93 17.35 22.94 12.14
C GLU A 93 16.53 23.04 13.45
N THR A 94 17.19 23.22 14.59
CA THR A 94 16.52 23.50 15.87
C THR A 94 15.76 24.83 15.82
N GLY A 95 16.33 25.85 15.17
CA GLY A 95 15.65 27.13 14.91
C GLY A 95 14.41 26.99 14.04
N ASP A 96 14.51 26.25 12.93
CA ASP A 96 13.41 26.03 11.98
C ASP A 96 12.26 25.22 12.63
N LEU A 97 12.56 24.22 13.45
CA LEU A 97 11.58 23.47 14.24
C LEU A 97 10.87 24.36 15.28
N LEU A 98 11.59 25.30 15.89
CA LEU A 98 11.05 26.21 16.90
C LEU A 98 10.09 27.24 16.26
N ASP A 99 10.38 27.69 15.05
CA ASP A 99 9.51 28.58 14.28
C ASP A 99 8.28 27.86 13.70
N GLN A 100 8.39 26.58 13.33
CA GLN A 100 7.21 25.75 13.00
C GLN A 100 6.27 25.59 14.21
N HIS A 101 6.82 25.47 15.43
CA HIS A 101 6.02 25.36 16.66
C HIS A 101 5.24 26.65 17.00
N LYS A 102 5.63 27.82 16.47
CA LYS A 102 4.92 29.10 16.65
C LYS A 102 3.68 29.27 15.76
N ARG A 103 3.53 28.46 14.69
CA ARG A 103 2.30 28.45 13.87
C ARG A 103 1.26 27.60 14.59
N LEU A 104 0.36 28.23 15.37
CA LEU A 104 -0.76 27.64 16.12
C LEU A 104 -0.65 26.11 16.26
N SER A 105 0.05 25.66 17.31
CA SER A 105 0.27 24.25 17.55
C SER A 105 -1.09 23.53 17.65
N VAL A 106 -1.17 22.27 17.21
CA VAL A 106 -2.36 21.41 17.40
C VAL A 106 -2.81 21.42 18.87
N ARG A 107 -1.86 21.60 19.80
CA ARG A 107 -2.12 21.80 21.23
C ARG A 107 -2.92 23.07 21.53
N ASP A 108 -2.63 24.19 20.86
CA ASP A 108 -3.32 25.46 21.05
C ASP A 108 -4.75 25.42 20.50
N LEU A 109 -4.93 24.76 19.35
CA LEU A 109 -6.24 24.50 18.75
C LEU A 109 -7.10 23.60 19.66
N ALA A 110 -6.54 22.54 20.21
CA ALA A 110 -7.22 21.67 21.17
C ALA A 110 -7.63 22.44 22.45
N CYS A 111 -6.71 23.24 23.01
CA CYS A 111 -7.01 24.04 24.20
C CYS A 111 -8.10 25.10 23.95
N LYS A 112 -8.13 25.73 22.76
CA LYS A 112 -9.22 26.64 22.37
C LYS A 112 -10.55 25.90 22.23
N PHE A 113 -10.54 24.70 21.66
CA PHE A 113 -11.74 23.89 21.51
C PHE A 113 -12.31 23.46 22.87
N ASP A 114 -11.47 23.00 23.79
CA ASP A 114 -11.89 22.60 25.15
C ASP A 114 -12.47 23.78 25.94
N LYS A 115 -11.87 24.97 25.81
CA LYS A 115 -12.40 26.22 26.41
C LYS A 115 -13.77 26.58 25.84
N ASN A 116 -13.96 26.45 24.54
CA ASN A 116 -15.24 26.73 23.89
C ASN A 116 -16.31 25.69 24.27
N LEU A 117 -15.95 24.42 24.41
CA LEU A 117 -16.84 23.36 24.89
C LEU A 117 -17.29 23.60 26.33
N ALA A 118 -16.36 24.02 27.19
CA ALA A 118 -16.64 24.38 28.58
C ALA A 118 -17.54 25.62 28.68
N ALA A 119 -17.29 26.64 27.86
CA ALA A 119 -18.14 27.84 27.79
C ALA A 119 -19.56 27.51 27.32
N ALA A 120 -19.72 26.67 26.30
CA ALA A 120 -21.03 26.21 25.83
C ALA A 120 -21.79 25.42 26.92
N SER A 121 -21.08 24.57 27.67
CA SER A 121 -21.67 23.82 28.79
C SER A 121 -22.15 24.74 29.91
N LYS A 122 -21.46 25.87 30.14
CA LYS A 122 -21.84 26.88 31.12
C LYS A 122 -23.10 27.65 30.72
N LEU A 123 -23.20 28.05 29.44
CA LEU A 123 -24.42 28.70 28.90
C LEU A 123 -25.66 27.80 29.01
N VAL A 124 -25.49 26.49 28.81
CA VAL A 124 -26.57 25.51 29.02
C VAL A 124 -27.00 25.42 30.49
N ALA A 125 -26.10 25.67 31.44
CA ALA A 125 -26.43 25.70 32.87
C ALA A 125 -27.14 27.01 33.27
N GLU A 126 -26.67 28.16 32.77
CA GLU A 126 -27.30 29.48 32.98
C GLU A 126 -28.71 29.56 32.37
N ALA A 127 -28.97 28.84 31.26
CA ALA A 127 -30.31 28.70 30.71
C ALA A 127 -31.29 27.93 31.64
N LYS A 128 -30.79 27.09 32.57
CA LYS A 128 -31.65 26.40 33.54
C LYS A 128 -32.17 27.33 34.64
N SER A 129 -31.43 28.39 34.99
CA SER A 129 -31.86 29.37 35.98
C SER A 129 -33.01 30.26 35.50
N ASN A 130 -33.12 30.50 34.18
CA ASN A 130 -34.20 31.31 33.60
C ASN A 130 -35.55 30.56 33.51
N GLU A 131 -35.57 29.25 33.74
CA GLU A 131 -36.78 28.42 33.79
C GLU A 131 -37.63 28.77 35.03
N VAL A 132 -36.98 29.17 36.13
CA VAL A 132 -37.64 29.59 37.38
C VAL A 132 -38.36 30.93 37.22
N THR A 133 -37.84 31.83 36.38
CA THR A 133 -38.45 33.15 36.13
C THR A 133 -39.65 33.11 35.17
N SER A 134 -39.78 32.07 34.34
CA SER A 134 -40.90 31.94 33.39
C SER A 134 -42.20 31.47 34.09
N LEU A 135 -42.07 30.55 35.06
CA LEU A 135 -43.21 30.11 35.88
C LEU A 135 -43.85 31.25 36.68
N GLU A 136 -43.05 32.25 37.07
CA GLU A 136 -43.48 33.45 37.78
C GLU A 136 -44.36 34.37 36.90
N GLY A 137 -44.10 34.40 35.59
CA GLY A 137 -44.89 35.15 34.59
C GLY A 137 -46.35 34.68 34.49
N HIS A 138 -46.57 33.36 34.42
CA HIS A 138 -47.93 32.78 34.40
C HIS A 138 -48.70 33.04 35.69
N VAL A 139 -48.02 32.98 36.83
CA VAL A 139 -48.62 33.28 38.13
C VAL A 139 -49.03 34.76 38.22
N MET A 140 -48.21 35.68 37.70
CA MET A 140 -48.54 37.11 37.66
C MET A 140 -49.71 37.41 36.71
N LEU A 141 -49.71 36.85 35.50
CA LEU A 141 -50.80 37.02 34.54
C LEU A 141 -52.12 36.47 35.09
N LYS A 142 -52.09 35.33 35.80
CA LYS A 142 -53.26 34.77 36.49
C LYS A 142 -53.79 35.71 37.58
N LYS A 143 -52.91 36.20 38.47
CA LYS A 143 -53.30 37.16 39.52
C LYS A 143 -53.90 38.44 38.96
N LEU A 144 -53.33 38.96 37.86
CA LEU A 144 -53.83 40.15 37.18
C LEU A 144 -55.22 39.91 36.56
N ARG A 145 -55.42 38.75 35.92
CA ARG A 145 -56.73 38.33 35.41
C ARG A 145 -57.77 38.23 36.53
N ASP A 146 -57.44 37.56 37.64
CA ASP A 146 -58.35 37.37 38.77
C ASP A 146 -58.76 38.73 39.40
N ALA A 147 -57.83 39.69 39.46
CA ALA A 147 -58.11 41.04 39.92
C ALA A 147 -59.01 41.85 38.96
N LEU A 148 -58.76 41.75 37.64
CA LEU A 148 -59.61 42.37 36.62
C LEU A 148 -61.02 41.77 36.60
N GLU A 149 -61.15 40.46 36.81
CA GLU A 149 -62.41 39.73 36.91
C GLU A 149 -63.23 40.19 38.12
N ALA A 150 -62.58 40.37 39.27
CA ALA A 150 -63.22 40.92 40.47
C ALA A 150 -63.69 42.38 40.29
N MET A 151 -62.98 43.18 39.47
CA MET A 151 -63.41 44.54 39.12
C MET A 151 -64.57 44.55 38.13
N ARG A 152 -64.59 43.62 37.16
CA ARG A 152 -65.65 43.47 36.15
C ARG A 152 -67.03 43.32 36.78
N GLY A 153 -67.15 42.57 37.88
CA GLY A 153 -68.41 42.36 38.61
C GLY A 153 -68.94 43.58 39.36
N ARG A 154 -68.15 44.66 39.49
CA ARG A 154 -68.50 45.89 40.24
C ARG A 154 -68.63 47.14 39.36
N MET A 155 -68.52 47.01 38.04
CA MET A 155 -68.43 48.14 37.10
C MET A 155 -69.55 48.09 36.06
N ASP A 156 -70.09 49.27 35.70
CA ASP A 156 -71.19 49.41 34.75
C ASP A 156 -70.83 50.32 33.55
N GLY A 157 -71.52 50.13 32.43
CA GLY A 157 -71.39 50.95 31.21
C GLY A 157 -69.99 50.90 30.58
N ARG A 158 -69.50 52.04 30.07
CA ARG A 158 -68.21 52.14 29.34
C ARG A 158 -66.99 51.61 30.11
N ASN A 159 -67.03 51.70 31.44
CA ASN A 159 -65.97 51.23 32.31
C ASN A 159 -65.86 49.70 32.32
N LYS A 160 -67.01 49.00 32.21
CA LYS A 160 -67.08 47.54 32.10
C LYS A 160 -66.45 47.05 30.80
N ASP A 161 -66.74 47.71 29.68
CA ASP A 161 -66.17 47.39 28.36
C ASP A 161 -64.64 47.54 28.34
N SER A 162 -64.09 48.54 29.04
CA SER A 162 -62.65 48.74 29.18
C SER A 162 -61.97 47.62 29.99
N VAL A 163 -62.61 47.15 31.08
CA VAL A 163 -62.10 46.01 31.86
C VAL A 163 -62.18 44.72 31.07
N GLU A 164 -63.24 44.51 30.29
CA GLU A 164 -63.38 43.34 29.43
C GLU A 164 -62.28 43.29 28.34
N LYS A 165 -61.97 44.43 27.71
CA LYS A 165 -60.81 44.54 26.80
C LYS A 165 -59.48 44.24 27.50
N ALA A 166 -59.28 44.73 28.72
CA ALA A 166 -58.07 44.46 29.49
C ALA A 166 -57.93 42.97 29.83
N ILE A 167 -59.03 42.29 30.17
CA ILE A 167 -59.06 40.83 30.39
C ILE A 167 -58.65 40.11 29.11
N SER A 168 -59.24 40.45 27.96
CA SER A 168 -58.87 39.84 26.67
C SER A 168 -57.39 40.05 26.30
N MET A 169 -56.80 41.21 26.64
CA MET A 169 -55.37 41.47 26.45
C MET A 169 -54.48 40.62 27.36
N VAL A 170 -54.90 40.40 28.61
CA VAL A 170 -54.17 39.52 29.54
C VAL A 170 -54.26 38.06 29.10
N GLU A 171 -55.42 37.63 28.58
CA GLU A 171 -55.59 36.29 27.99
C GLU A 171 -54.72 36.09 26.76
N SER A 172 -54.66 37.07 25.85
CA SER A 172 -53.80 36.99 24.67
C SER A 172 -52.32 36.96 25.04
N LEU A 173 -51.90 37.75 26.04
CA LEU A 173 -50.54 37.73 26.58
C LEU A 173 -50.17 36.35 27.17
N ALA A 174 -51.08 35.71 27.90
CA ALA A 174 -50.86 34.38 28.46
C ALA A 174 -50.68 33.31 27.38
N VAL A 175 -51.47 33.39 26.29
CA VAL A 175 -51.32 32.52 25.12
C VAL A 175 -49.96 32.74 24.44
N THR A 176 -49.56 34.00 24.22
CA THR A 176 -48.26 34.31 23.61
C THR A 176 -47.08 33.86 24.47
N LEU A 177 -47.18 33.98 25.80
CA LEU A 177 -46.15 33.52 26.73
C LEU A 177 -46.00 32.00 26.66
N THR A 178 -47.12 31.27 26.62
CA THR A 178 -47.11 29.80 26.48
C THR A 178 -46.48 29.35 25.17
N GLN A 179 -46.80 30.01 24.05
CA GLN A 179 -46.22 29.71 22.74
C GLN A 179 -44.71 29.98 22.71
N HIS A 180 -44.28 31.12 23.26
CA HIS A 180 -42.87 31.49 23.34
C HIS A 180 -42.06 30.52 24.21
N GLU A 181 -42.58 30.13 25.36
CA GLU A 181 -41.96 29.12 26.23
C GLU A 181 -41.88 27.74 25.57
N GLY A 182 -42.92 27.33 24.84
CA GLY A 182 -42.89 26.12 24.02
C GLY A 182 -41.77 26.12 22.98
N GLY A 183 -41.56 27.26 22.31
CA GLY A 183 -40.44 27.47 21.39
C GLY A 183 -39.08 27.33 22.07
N ILE A 184 -38.90 27.98 23.23
CA ILE A 184 -37.66 27.89 24.02
C ILE A 184 -37.36 26.45 24.46
N ILE A 185 -38.37 25.69 24.88
CA ILE A 185 -38.21 24.29 25.29
C ILE A 185 -37.73 23.43 24.11
N GLN A 186 -38.32 23.64 22.92
CA GLN A 186 -37.95 22.91 21.71
C GLN A 186 -36.51 23.26 21.27
N GLU A 187 -36.15 24.55 21.23
CA GLU A 187 -34.79 24.99 20.92
C GLU A 187 -33.76 24.39 21.89
N ARG A 188 -34.08 24.36 23.19
CA ARG A 188 -33.23 23.73 24.21
C ARG A 188 -33.03 22.24 23.99
N PHE A 189 -34.07 21.53 23.54
CA PHE A 189 -33.95 20.11 23.21
C PHE A 189 -32.98 19.89 22.06
N GLU A 190 -33.08 20.67 20.98
CA GLU A 190 -32.15 20.59 19.85
C GLU A 190 -30.72 21.01 20.23
N VAL A 191 -30.54 22.05 21.05
CA VAL A 191 -29.23 22.45 21.57
C VAL A 191 -28.61 21.33 22.42
N LYS A 192 -29.41 20.66 23.26
CA LYS A 192 -28.93 19.52 24.07
C LYS A 192 -28.50 18.34 23.20
N LYS A 193 -29.26 18.05 22.14
CA LYS A 193 -28.93 17.02 21.14
C LYS A 193 -27.63 17.37 20.41
N LEU A 194 -27.48 18.61 19.93
CA LEU A 194 -26.27 19.09 19.27
C LEU A 194 -25.04 19.03 20.19
N ALA A 195 -25.18 19.42 21.46
CA ALA A 195 -24.10 19.31 22.45
C ALA A 195 -23.65 17.86 22.65
N SER A 196 -24.57 16.89 22.63
CA SER A 196 -24.23 15.47 22.72
C SER A 196 -23.44 14.97 21.51
N PHE A 197 -23.83 15.38 20.30
CA PHE A 197 -23.07 15.05 19.08
C PHE A 197 -21.69 15.69 19.06
N LEU A 198 -21.58 16.95 19.49
CA LEU A 198 -20.31 17.65 19.52
C LEU A 198 -19.35 17.03 20.55
N LYS A 199 -19.86 16.58 21.70
CA LYS A 199 -19.09 15.82 22.70
C LYS A 199 -18.60 14.47 22.15
N GLN A 200 -19.46 13.74 21.43
CA GLN A 200 -19.07 12.48 20.80
C GLN A 200 -17.98 12.70 19.75
N ALA A 201 -18.17 13.69 18.86
CA ALA A 201 -17.20 14.05 17.84
C ALA A 201 -15.84 14.47 18.44
N SER A 202 -15.84 15.21 19.57
CA SER A 202 -14.60 15.61 20.24
C SER A 202 -13.85 14.41 20.85
N GLU A 203 -14.57 13.46 21.45
CA GLU A 203 -13.95 12.24 22.00
C GLU A 203 -13.39 11.34 20.89
N ASP A 204 -14.10 11.19 19.78
CA ASP A 204 -13.62 10.40 18.65
C ASP A 204 -12.40 11.04 17.98
N ALA A 205 -12.39 12.37 17.82
CA ALA A 205 -11.20 13.10 17.36
C ALA A 205 -10.00 12.91 18.30
N LYS A 206 -10.23 12.97 19.62
CA LYS A 206 -9.17 12.76 20.62
C LYS A 206 -8.59 11.35 20.57
N LYS A 207 -9.43 10.32 20.38
CA LYS A 207 -8.97 8.93 20.19
C LYS A 207 -8.10 8.77 18.96
N LEU A 208 -8.52 9.33 17.82
CA LEU A 208 -7.76 9.26 16.56
C LEU A 208 -6.40 9.95 16.68
N VAL A 209 -6.37 11.15 17.27
CA VAL A 209 -5.11 11.89 17.47
C VAL A 209 -4.16 11.12 18.39
N ASN A 210 -4.66 10.55 19.49
CA ASN A 210 -3.84 9.74 20.39
C ASN A 210 -3.30 8.47 19.71
N GLN A 211 -4.11 7.82 18.88
CA GLN A 211 -3.71 6.64 18.13
C GLN A 211 -2.60 6.97 17.11
N GLU A 212 -2.77 8.00 16.28
CA GLU A 212 -1.73 8.42 15.33
C GLU A 212 -0.46 8.91 16.05
N ARG A 213 -0.59 9.61 17.19
CA ARG A 213 0.56 9.98 18.02
C ARG A 213 1.30 8.75 18.54
N SER A 214 0.61 7.71 18.97
CA SER A 214 1.25 6.47 19.44
C SER A 214 2.01 5.76 18.31
N PHE A 215 1.46 5.74 17.09
CA PHE A 215 2.14 5.16 15.94
C PHE A 215 3.38 5.98 15.55
N ALA A 216 3.27 7.30 15.50
CA ALA A 216 4.41 8.18 15.22
C ALA A 216 5.51 8.04 16.28
N CYS A 217 5.15 7.95 17.56
CA CYS A 217 6.13 7.71 18.63
C CYS A 217 6.86 6.37 18.46
N ALA A 218 6.15 5.28 18.15
CA ALA A 218 6.78 3.98 17.91
C ALA A 218 7.72 3.99 16.70
N GLU A 219 7.37 4.71 15.63
CA GLU A 219 8.22 4.86 14.44
C GLU A 219 9.48 5.70 14.74
N ILE A 220 9.33 6.78 15.50
CA ILE A 220 10.47 7.61 15.96
C ILE A 220 11.41 6.82 16.88
N GLU A 221 10.88 6.03 17.82
CA GLU A 221 11.70 5.20 18.70
C GLU A 221 12.48 4.14 17.92
N SER A 222 11.82 3.46 16.98
CA SER A 222 12.48 2.51 16.07
C SER A 222 13.61 3.17 15.27
N ALA A 223 13.39 4.39 14.76
CA ALA A 223 14.42 5.15 14.05
C ALA A 223 15.59 5.55 14.97
N ARG A 224 15.31 5.97 16.21
CA ARG A 224 16.35 6.29 17.22
C ARG A 224 17.20 5.07 17.56
N ASP A 225 16.59 3.92 17.74
CA ASP A 225 17.31 2.66 18.00
C ASP A 225 18.22 2.26 16.85
N LEU A 226 17.80 2.52 15.60
CA LEU A 226 18.65 2.33 14.43
C LEU A 226 19.85 3.29 14.44
N VAL A 227 19.61 4.58 14.68
CA VAL A 227 20.67 5.61 14.75
C VAL A 227 21.68 5.30 15.86
N MET A 228 21.21 4.88 17.04
CA MET A 228 22.10 4.49 18.14
C MET A 228 22.98 3.30 17.79
N ARG A 229 22.43 2.27 17.13
CA ARG A 229 23.22 1.11 16.67
C ARG A 229 24.25 1.50 15.63
N LEU A 230 23.88 2.34 14.66
CA LEU A 230 24.81 2.84 13.65
C LEU A 230 25.91 3.70 14.28
N GLY A 231 25.56 4.62 15.18
CA GLY A 231 26.53 5.44 15.90
C GLY A 231 27.50 4.62 16.74
N GLY A 232 27.04 3.53 17.37
CA GLY A 232 27.90 2.56 18.05
C GLY A 232 28.90 1.90 17.10
N ALA A 233 28.41 1.38 15.96
CA ALA A 233 29.26 0.77 14.94
C ALA A 233 30.30 1.74 14.35
N PHE A 234 29.94 3.01 14.15
CA PHE A 234 30.88 4.04 13.70
C PHE A 234 31.96 4.35 14.74
N LYS A 235 31.61 4.46 16.02
CA LYS A 235 32.59 4.67 17.09
C LYS A 235 33.54 3.47 17.25
N GLU A 236 33.04 2.25 17.16
CA GLU A 236 33.88 1.04 17.18
C GLU A 236 34.83 0.99 15.98
N GLN A 237 34.38 1.40 14.80
CA GLN A 237 35.21 1.52 13.60
C GLN A 237 36.30 2.59 13.76
N GLU A 238 35.97 3.75 14.35
CA GLU A 238 36.92 4.83 14.59
C GLU A 238 37.99 4.44 15.62
N LEU A 239 37.60 3.74 16.71
CA LEU A 239 38.52 3.22 17.71
C LEU A 239 39.45 2.14 17.14
N CYS A 240 38.93 1.23 16.31
CA CYS A 240 39.77 0.26 15.59
C CYS A 240 40.76 0.94 14.63
N SER A 241 40.35 2.04 13.99
CA SER A 241 41.22 2.82 13.10
C SER A 241 42.34 3.52 13.87
N LYS A 242 42.05 4.12 15.03
CA LYS A 242 43.05 4.77 15.88
C LYS A 242 44.04 3.77 16.50
N ALA A 243 43.55 2.61 16.96
CA ALA A 243 44.40 1.54 17.48
C ALA A 243 45.39 0.97 16.43
N SER A 244 45.06 1.08 15.13
CA SER A 244 45.96 0.68 14.05
C SER A 244 47.06 1.70 13.73
N GLN A 245 46.89 2.97 14.12
CA GLN A 245 47.90 4.03 13.93
C GLN A 245 49.05 3.96 14.95
N ASP A 246 48.80 3.43 16.16
CA ASP A 246 49.81 3.34 17.23
C ASP A 246 50.84 2.19 17.05
N GLN A 247 50.65 1.30 16.07
CA GLN A 247 51.56 0.16 15.84
C GLN A 247 52.69 0.46 14.84
N GLY A 248 53.45 1.53 15.06
CA GLY A 248 54.78 1.75 14.43
C GLY A 248 54.88 1.85 12.89
N PRO A 249 56.07 2.17 12.34
CA PRO A 249 56.26 2.55 10.93
C PRO A 249 55.94 1.46 9.91
N ASN A 250 56.01 0.20 10.33
CA ASN A 250 55.80 -0.96 9.46
C ASN A 250 54.31 -1.22 9.20
N VAL A 251 53.43 -0.94 10.17
CA VAL A 251 51.97 -1.01 9.97
C VAL A 251 51.50 0.13 9.09
N LYS A 252 52.08 1.33 9.18
CA LYS A 252 51.71 2.44 8.30
C LYS A 252 51.98 2.12 6.82
N LYS A 253 53.15 1.55 6.51
CA LYS A 253 53.48 1.11 5.15
C LYS A 253 52.59 -0.04 4.67
N LEU A 254 52.28 -0.98 5.57
CA LEU A 254 51.32 -2.06 5.28
C LEU A 254 49.90 -1.51 5.09
N VAL A 255 49.51 -0.46 5.82
CA VAL A 255 48.23 0.23 5.67
C VAL A 255 48.17 0.97 4.35
N GLU A 256 49.24 1.63 3.92
CA GLU A 256 49.35 2.27 2.60
C GLU A 256 49.27 1.22 1.47
N GLU A 257 50.00 0.10 1.59
CA GLU A 257 49.91 -1.01 0.63
C GLU A 257 48.52 -1.69 0.63
N VAL A 258 47.89 -1.84 1.79
CA VAL A 258 46.52 -2.37 1.92
C VAL A 258 45.50 -1.37 1.38
N GLN A 259 45.71 -0.06 1.56
CA GLN A 259 44.87 0.99 1.01
C GLN A 259 45.01 1.06 -0.51
N GLU A 260 46.22 0.92 -1.05
CA GLU A 260 46.51 0.78 -2.48
C GLU A 260 45.83 -0.48 -3.04
N ALA A 261 46.03 -1.63 -2.43
CA ALA A 261 45.39 -2.88 -2.83
C ALA A 261 43.86 -2.79 -2.72
N ARG A 262 43.32 -2.09 -1.72
CA ARG A 262 41.89 -1.79 -1.60
C ARG A 262 41.43 -0.85 -2.71
N ARG A 263 42.20 0.17 -3.09
CA ARG A 263 41.89 1.10 -4.18
C ARG A 263 41.89 0.37 -5.51
N ILE A 264 42.92 -0.42 -5.80
CA ILE A 264 43.01 -1.28 -6.99
C ILE A 264 41.82 -2.24 -7.00
N ARG A 265 41.52 -2.92 -5.89
CA ARG A 265 40.34 -3.80 -5.79
C ARG A 265 39.05 -3.04 -6.03
N LEU A 266 38.89 -1.84 -5.45
CA LEU A 266 37.72 -0.96 -5.64
C LEU A 266 37.61 -0.39 -7.05
N MET A 267 38.69 -0.29 -7.80
CA MET A 267 38.66 0.13 -9.21
C MET A 267 38.35 -1.04 -10.14
N HIS A 268 38.86 -2.24 -9.85
CA HIS A 268 38.66 -3.44 -10.67
C HIS A 268 37.36 -4.19 -10.33
N GLN A 269 36.84 -4.05 -9.11
CA GLN A 269 35.58 -4.66 -8.68
C GLN A 269 34.38 -4.08 -9.46
N PRO A 270 34.24 -2.76 -9.66
CA PRO A 270 33.29 -2.17 -10.59
C PRO A 270 33.47 -2.71 -12.01
N THR A 271 34.69 -2.82 -12.53
CA THR A 271 34.93 -3.33 -13.89
C THR A 271 34.51 -4.79 -14.05
N LYS A 272 34.83 -5.64 -13.07
CA LYS A 272 34.39 -7.04 -13.06
C LYS A 272 32.88 -7.17 -12.88
N VAL A 273 32.29 -6.36 -11.99
CA VAL A 273 30.83 -6.30 -11.79
C VAL A 273 30.14 -5.81 -13.06
N MET A 274 30.72 -4.85 -13.77
CA MET A 274 30.22 -4.36 -15.05
C MET A 274 30.32 -5.45 -16.13
N GLY A 275 31.45 -6.15 -16.23
CA GLY A 275 31.60 -7.32 -17.12
C GLY A 275 30.55 -8.39 -16.84
N MET A 276 30.38 -8.79 -15.58
CA MET A 276 29.34 -9.74 -15.17
C MET A 276 27.92 -9.20 -15.44
N LYS A 277 27.67 -7.89 -15.27
CA LYS A 277 26.37 -7.28 -15.60
C LYS A 277 26.09 -7.31 -17.11
N HIS A 278 27.10 -7.13 -17.94
CA HIS A 278 26.98 -7.27 -19.40
C HIS A 278 26.75 -8.73 -19.79
N GLU A 279 27.54 -9.67 -19.26
CA GLU A 279 27.32 -11.11 -19.48
C GLU A 279 25.92 -11.54 -19.04
N LEU A 280 25.44 -11.08 -17.88
CA LEU A 280 24.07 -11.35 -17.42
C LEU A 280 23.02 -10.73 -18.33
N ARG A 281 23.27 -9.55 -18.90
CA ARG A 281 22.37 -8.93 -19.87
C ARG A 281 22.32 -9.76 -21.14
N ASP A 282 23.46 -10.21 -21.65
CA ASP A 282 23.54 -11.01 -22.86
C ASP A 282 22.88 -12.38 -22.67
N LEU A 283 23.12 -13.04 -21.54
CA LEU A 283 22.45 -14.29 -21.18
C LEU A 283 20.94 -14.11 -21.05
N LYS A 284 20.46 -13.02 -20.44
CA LYS A 284 19.04 -12.70 -20.38
C LYS A 284 18.45 -12.51 -21.78
N SER A 285 19.11 -11.75 -22.65
CA SER A 285 18.68 -11.57 -24.04
C SER A 285 18.59 -12.91 -24.79
N GLN A 286 19.58 -13.80 -24.63
CA GLN A 286 19.57 -15.13 -25.24
C GLN A 286 18.44 -16.02 -24.70
N ILE A 287 18.17 -15.96 -23.39
CA ILE A 287 17.04 -16.69 -22.78
C ILE A 287 15.71 -16.16 -23.31
N GLU A 288 15.55 -14.83 -23.40
CA GLU A 288 14.37 -14.20 -23.96
C GLU A 288 14.14 -14.64 -25.41
N GLU A 289 15.16 -14.59 -26.25
CA GLU A 289 15.09 -15.02 -27.65
C GLU A 289 14.72 -16.51 -27.79
N LYS A 290 15.40 -17.39 -27.04
CA LYS A 290 15.11 -18.83 -27.06
C LYS A 290 13.72 -19.14 -26.51
N SER A 291 13.27 -18.42 -25.49
CA SER A 291 11.92 -18.57 -24.93
C SER A 291 10.85 -18.13 -25.93
N ALA A 292 11.07 -17.02 -26.64
CA ALA A 292 10.17 -16.54 -27.69
C ALA A 292 10.07 -17.55 -28.83
N TYR A 293 11.19 -18.15 -29.23
CA TYR A 293 11.22 -19.22 -30.23
C TYR A 293 10.49 -20.48 -29.76
N SER A 294 10.72 -20.92 -28.52
CA SER A 294 10.03 -22.07 -27.92
C SER A 294 8.51 -21.88 -27.90
N VAL A 295 8.03 -20.70 -27.45
CA VAL A 295 6.60 -20.36 -27.46
C VAL A 295 6.03 -20.34 -28.88
N LYS A 296 6.78 -19.83 -29.86
CA LYS A 296 6.37 -19.85 -31.28
C LYS A 296 6.17 -21.29 -31.78
N LEU A 297 7.10 -22.18 -31.45
CA LEU A 297 7.09 -23.59 -31.85
C LEU A 297 5.95 -24.36 -31.16
N GLN A 298 5.72 -24.11 -29.86
CA GLN A 298 4.55 -24.63 -29.14
C GLN A 298 3.22 -24.19 -29.79
N ARG A 299 3.11 -22.93 -30.23
CA ARG A 299 1.90 -22.45 -30.95
C ARG A 299 1.72 -23.11 -32.32
N GLU A 300 2.81 -23.43 -33.01
CA GLU A 300 2.74 -24.14 -34.28
C GLU A 300 2.27 -25.58 -34.10
N ILE A 301 2.85 -26.29 -33.11
CA ILE A 301 2.38 -27.62 -32.69
C ILE A 301 0.90 -27.59 -32.28
N GLY A 302 0.49 -26.60 -31.49
CA GLY A 302 -0.90 -26.42 -31.08
C GLY A 302 -1.86 -26.17 -32.25
N ARG A 303 -1.42 -25.44 -33.28
CA ARG A 303 -2.20 -25.27 -34.52
C ARG A 303 -2.35 -26.58 -35.29
N ILE A 304 -1.26 -27.34 -35.46
CA ILE A 304 -1.29 -28.62 -36.17
C ILE A 304 -2.23 -29.61 -35.47
N LYS A 305 -2.11 -29.77 -34.15
CA LYS A 305 -3.00 -30.65 -33.36
C LYS A 305 -4.47 -30.26 -33.47
N ARG A 306 -4.78 -28.97 -33.57
CA ARG A 306 -6.16 -28.53 -33.80
C ARG A 306 -6.63 -28.87 -35.21
N VAL A 307 -5.84 -28.69 -36.26
CA VAL A 307 -6.28 -29.06 -37.63
C VAL A 307 -6.61 -30.56 -37.73
N GLU A 308 -5.92 -31.42 -36.97
CA GLU A 308 -6.25 -32.85 -36.87
C GLU A 308 -7.48 -33.16 -35.99
N GLY A 309 -7.71 -32.42 -34.89
CA GLY A 309 -8.80 -32.68 -33.93
C GLY A 309 -10.08 -31.83 -34.04
N SER A 310 -10.11 -30.76 -34.85
CA SER A 310 -11.17 -29.73 -34.82
C SER A 310 -12.48 -30.10 -35.53
N LYS A 311 -12.68 -31.36 -35.94
CA LYS A 311 -13.91 -31.72 -36.67
C LYS A 311 -15.16 -31.88 -35.78
N SER A 312 -15.06 -31.80 -34.44
CA SER A 312 -16.16 -32.16 -33.54
C SER A 312 -16.50 -31.21 -32.38
N CYS A 313 -15.70 -30.18 -32.08
CA CYS A 313 -15.98 -29.28 -30.94
C CYS A 313 -16.89 -28.10 -31.35
N PRO A 314 -18.08 -27.91 -30.74
CA PRO A 314 -18.99 -26.83 -31.07
C PRO A 314 -18.62 -25.48 -30.43
N TYR A 315 -17.52 -25.41 -29.68
CA TYR A 315 -17.07 -24.21 -28.99
C TYR A 315 -15.63 -23.85 -29.37
N VAL A 316 -15.35 -22.54 -29.44
CA VAL A 316 -14.02 -22.00 -29.71
C VAL A 316 -13.64 -20.96 -28.65
N LEU A 317 -12.35 -20.95 -28.32
CA LEU A 317 -11.75 -19.93 -27.48
C LEU A 317 -11.32 -18.74 -28.34
N ASP A 318 -11.89 -17.57 -28.07
CA ASP A 318 -11.52 -16.30 -28.70
C ASP A 318 -10.86 -15.36 -27.69
N GLY A 319 -10.06 -14.41 -28.17
CA GLY A 319 -9.30 -13.44 -27.37
C GLY A 319 -7.81 -13.52 -27.63
N ALA A 320 -7.12 -12.41 -27.40
CA ALA A 320 -5.66 -12.41 -27.40
C ALA A 320 -5.15 -13.32 -26.26
N GLN A 321 -4.08 -14.06 -26.49
CA GLN A 321 -3.47 -14.94 -25.48
C GLN A 321 -2.32 -14.21 -24.79
N SER A 322 -2.64 -13.08 -24.17
CA SER A 322 -1.67 -12.21 -23.50
C SER A 322 -2.25 -11.63 -22.22
N LEU A 323 -1.37 -11.33 -21.26
CA LEU A 323 -1.76 -10.65 -20.04
C LEU A 323 -2.34 -9.27 -20.36
N GLY A 324 -3.46 -8.92 -19.72
CA GLY A 324 -4.22 -7.69 -19.99
C GLY A 324 -5.28 -7.81 -21.09
N SER A 325 -5.56 -9.03 -21.56
CA SER A 325 -6.69 -9.32 -22.46
C SER A 325 -7.77 -10.14 -21.76
N CYS A 326 -8.81 -10.54 -22.50
CA CYS A 326 -9.84 -11.46 -22.04
C CYS A 326 -9.98 -12.62 -23.02
N LEU A 327 -10.03 -13.84 -22.49
CA LEU A 327 -10.41 -15.05 -23.21
C LEU A 327 -11.93 -15.23 -23.07
N ARG A 328 -12.60 -15.55 -24.18
CA ARG A 328 -14.05 -15.74 -24.24
C ARG A 328 -14.39 -17.00 -25.00
N ILE A 329 -15.25 -17.82 -24.41
CA ILE A 329 -15.81 -19.00 -25.06
C ILE A 329 -16.96 -18.55 -25.97
N ARG A 330 -16.93 -18.96 -27.23
CA ARG A 330 -18.00 -18.70 -28.20
C ARG A 330 -18.47 -20.01 -28.83
N ALA A 331 -19.75 -20.05 -29.17
CA ALA A 331 -20.31 -21.07 -30.05
C ALA A 331 -19.66 -20.96 -31.44
N SER A 332 -19.24 -22.09 -31.99
CA SER A 332 -18.63 -22.21 -33.32
C SER A 332 -19.64 -22.48 -34.43
N SER A 333 -20.85 -22.92 -34.09
CA SER A 333 -21.95 -23.19 -35.01
C SER A 333 -23.29 -22.68 -34.47
N GLU A 334 -24.25 -22.38 -35.35
CA GLU A 334 -25.63 -22.02 -34.96
C GLU A 334 -26.38 -23.14 -34.24
N SER A 335 -25.93 -24.40 -34.40
CA SER A 335 -26.47 -25.57 -33.70
C SER A 335 -25.95 -25.74 -32.28
N ALA A 336 -24.91 -25.00 -31.87
CA ALA A 336 -24.34 -25.08 -30.53
C ALA A 336 -25.26 -24.39 -29.51
N SER A 337 -25.43 -25.01 -28.34
CA SER A 337 -26.21 -24.40 -27.27
C SER A 337 -25.58 -23.10 -26.79
N ASP A 338 -26.41 -22.13 -26.43
CA ASP A 338 -25.96 -20.84 -25.90
C ASP A 338 -25.02 -21.05 -24.70
N VAL A 339 -23.86 -20.39 -24.75
CA VAL A 339 -22.82 -20.48 -23.72
C VAL A 339 -23.35 -20.03 -22.35
N SER A 340 -24.37 -19.17 -22.31
CA SER A 340 -25.02 -18.73 -21.07
C SER A 340 -25.68 -19.88 -20.28
N LYS A 341 -26.09 -20.96 -20.97
CA LYS A 341 -26.72 -22.15 -20.39
C LYS A 341 -25.71 -23.24 -20.01
N CYS A 342 -24.44 -23.05 -20.37
CA CYS A 342 -23.39 -24.02 -20.12
C CYS A 342 -22.73 -23.77 -18.76
N SER A 343 -22.31 -24.83 -18.09
CA SER A 343 -21.41 -24.72 -16.94
C SER A 343 -19.97 -24.71 -17.45
N VAL A 344 -19.17 -23.74 -16.98
CA VAL A 344 -17.78 -23.57 -17.41
C VAL A 344 -16.87 -23.69 -16.19
N GLN A 345 -15.70 -24.27 -16.37
CA GLN A 345 -14.60 -24.21 -15.40
C GLN A 345 -13.27 -23.99 -16.12
N TRP A 346 -12.49 -23.01 -15.65
CA TRP A 346 -11.17 -22.71 -16.20
C TRP A 346 -10.05 -23.38 -15.40
N TYR A 347 -8.99 -23.74 -16.12
CA TYR A 347 -7.81 -24.42 -15.60
C TYR A 347 -6.55 -23.80 -16.17
N ARG A 348 -5.48 -23.83 -15.37
CA ARG A 348 -4.11 -23.49 -15.80
C ARG A 348 -3.24 -24.73 -15.76
N ALA A 349 -2.49 -24.97 -16.83
CA ALA A 349 -1.52 -26.07 -16.90
C ALA A 349 -0.21 -25.69 -16.19
N ALA A 350 0.39 -26.64 -15.46
CA ALA A 350 1.75 -26.48 -14.96
C ALA A 350 2.76 -26.56 -16.11
N SER A 351 3.88 -25.83 -16.02
CA SER A 351 4.89 -25.73 -17.08
C SER A 351 5.58 -27.05 -17.44
N GLU A 352 5.52 -28.05 -16.55
CA GLU A 352 6.32 -29.28 -16.63
C GLU A 352 5.50 -30.59 -16.56
N SER A 353 4.17 -30.51 -16.36
CA SER A 353 3.33 -31.71 -16.27
C SER A 353 1.98 -31.52 -16.95
N SER A 354 1.35 -32.62 -17.33
CA SER A 354 -0.05 -32.64 -17.78
C SER A 354 -1.04 -32.34 -16.65
N PHE A 355 -0.55 -31.97 -15.46
CA PHE A 355 -1.38 -31.65 -14.31
C PHE A 355 -2.00 -30.26 -14.48
N MET A 356 -3.32 -30.21 -14.38
CA MET A 356 -4.13 -29.01 -14.54
C MET A 356 -4.63 -28.55 -13.18
N LEU A 357 -4.36 -27.29 -12.85
CA LEU A 357 -4.85 -26.67 -11.63
C LEU A 357 -6.16 -25.94 -11.95
N SER A 358 -7.22 -26.31 -11.23
CA SER A 358 -8.51 -25.61 -11.31
C SER A 358 -8.36 -24.19 -10.78
N ILE A 359 -8.83 -23.22 -11.55
CA ILE A 359 -8.84 -21.82 -11.12
C ILE A 359 -10.15 -21.58 -10.35
N SER A 360 -10.08 -21.74 -9.03
CA SER A 360 -11.26 -21.69 -8.16
C SER A 360 -12.06 -20.40 -8.35
N GLY A 361 -13.37 -20.52 -8.62
CA GLY A 361 -14.27 -19.39 -8.88
C GLY A 361 -14.23 -18.84 -10.32
N ALA A 362 -13.36 -19.34 -11.20
CA ALA A 362 -13.40 -19.03 -12.63
C ALA A 362 -14.38 -19.97 -13.34
N ASN A 363 -15.67 -19.63 -13.26
CA ASN A 363 -16.77 -20.46 -13.75
C ASN A 363 -17.65 -19.77 -14.82
N ARG A 364 -17.15 -18.65 -15.37
CA ARG A 364 -17.87 -17.84 -16.38
C ARG A 364 -17.35 -18.14 -17.78
N SER A 365 -18.11 -17.73 -18.80
CA SER A 365 -17.69 -17.86 -20.20
C SER A 365 -16.53 -16.95 -20.60
N VAL A 366 -16.19 -15.97 -19.74
CA VAL A 366 -15.09 -15.03 -19.92
C VAL A 366 -14.09 -15.20 -18.79
N TYR A 367 -12.81 -15.23 -19.14
CA TYR A 367 -11.70 -15.25 -18.19
C TYR A 367 -10.64 -14.23 -18.59
N ALA A 368 -10.19 -13.40 -17.65
CA ALA A 368 -9.12 -12.44 -17.88
C ALA A 368 -7.83 -12.94 -17.23
N PRO A 369 -6.80 -13.33 -18.01
CA PRO A 369 -5.54 -13.78 -17.46
C PRO A 369 -4.95 -12.80 -16.46
N GLU A 370 -4.32 -13.34 -15.42
CA GLU A 370 -3.61 -12.61 -14.39
C GLU A 370 -2.12 -12.98 -14.40
N PRO A 371 -1.26 -12.28 -13.64
CA PRO A 371 0.17 -12.52 -13.68
C PRO A 371 0.59 -13.97 -13.42
N TYR A 372 -0.20 -14.76 -12.69
CA TYR A 372 0.12 -16.16 -12.42
C TYR A 372 -0.11 -17.10 -13.62
N ASP A 373 -0.87 -16.65 -14.63
CA ASP A 373 -1.16 -17.41 -15.85
C ASP A 373 -0.09 -17.22 -16.94
N VAL A 374 0.78 -16.22 -16.78
CA VAL A 374 1.85 -15.93 -17.74
C VAL A 374 2.76 -17.16 -17.89
N GLY A 375 3.04 -17.53 -19.14
CA GLY A 375 3.82 -18.73 -19.45
C GLY A 375 3.05 -20.04 -19.35
N ARG A 376 1.77 -20.02 -18.96
CA ARG A 376 0.93 -21.22 -18.81
C ARG A 376 -0.09 -21.33 -19.93
N VAL A 377 -0.43 -22.56 -20.29
CA VAL A 377 -1.56 -22.87 -21.17
C VAL A 377 -2.83 -22.83 -20.34
N ILE A 378 -3.88 -22.19 -20.87
CA ILE A 378 -5.18 -22.08 -20.22
C ILE A 378 -6.19 -22.94 -20.97
N GLN A 379 -7.01 -23.67 -20.22
CA GLN A 379 -8.07 -24.52 -20.72
C GLN A 379 -9.39 -24.17 -20.05
N ALA A 380 -10.49 -24.34 -20.77
CA ALA A 380 -11.83 -24.31 -20.22
C ALA A 380 -12.55 -25.61 -20.56
N ASP A 381 -13.18 -26.20 -19.55
CA ASP A 381 -14.14 -27.27 -19.76
C ASP A 381 -15.56 -26.70 -19.72
N ILE A 382 -16.38 -27.15 -20.65
CA ILE A 382 -17.72 -26.67 -20.92
C ILE A 382 -18.65 -27.87 -20.83
N LEU A 383 -19.60 -27.84 -19.89
CA LEU A 383 -20.65 -28.84 -19.75
C LEU A 383 -21.93 -28.28 -20.39
N SER A 384 -22.41 -28.96 -21.42
CA SER A 384 -23.60 -28.59 -22.20
C SER A 384 -24.42 -29.84 -22.49
N ASN A 385 -25.67 -29.89 -22.02
CA ASN A 385 -26.56 -31.06 -22.15
C ASN A 385 -25.90 -32.39 -21.76
N ASP A 386 -25.25 -32.43 -20.59
CA ASP A 386 -24.49 -33.58 -20.04
C ASP A 386 -23.28 -34.04 -20.87
N GLN A 387 -22.92 -33.30 -21.93
CA GLN A 387 -21.71 -33.52 -22.71
C GLN A 387 -20.61 -32.54 -22.30
N ARG A 388 -19.39 -33.05 -22.09
CA ARG A 388 -18.21 -32.26 -21.76
C ARG A 388 -17.41 -31.95 -23.02
N PHE A 389 -17.16 -30.66 -23.24
CA PHE A 389 -16.29 -30.15 -24.28
C PHE A 389 -15.10 -29.43 -23.64
N THR A 390 -13.95 -29.48 -24.31
CA THR A 390 -12.72 -28.87 -23.81
C THR A 390 -12.15 -27.95 -24.87
N VAL A 391 -11.83 -26.72 -24.48
CA VAL A 391 -11.16 -25.74 -25.33
C VAL A 391 -9.89 -25.24 -24.64
N THR A 392 -8.81 -25.10 -25.40
CA THR A 392 -7.48 -24.75 -24.86
C THR A 392 -6.86 -23.63 -25.69
N THR A 393 -6.05 -22.78 -25.04
CA THR A 393 -5.24 -21.77 -25.73
C THR A 393 -4.29 -22.41 -26.74
N VAL A 394 -3.87 -21.65 -27.75
CA VAL A 394 -2.96 -22.14 -28.81
C VAL A 394 -1.58 -22.44 -28.23
N GLY A 395 -1.19 -21.64 -27.25
CA GLY A 395 0.05 -21.78 -26.51
C GLY A 395 -0.06 -21.06 -25.16
N PRO A 396 1.08 -20.80 -24.50
CA PRO A 396 1.09 -20.14 -23.21
C PRO A 396 0.70 -18.66 -23.30
N ILE A 397 0.16 -18.12 -22.21
CA ILE A 397 -0.17 -16.69 -22.11
C ILE A 397 1.10 -15.85 -22.17
N ASN A 398 1.14 -14.90 -23.10
CA ASN A 398 2.27 -13.99 -23.25
C ASN A 398 2.27 -12.91 -22.16
N THR A 399 3.46 -12.43 -21.78
CA THR A 399 3.63 -11.25 -20.93
C THR A 399 3.06 -9.99 -21.57
N ALA A 400 2.63 -9.02 -20.76
CA ALA A 400 2.25 -7.70 -21.24
C ALA A 400 3.49 -6.84 -21.50
N ALA A 401 3.56 -6.20 -22.67
CA ALA A 401 4.65 -5.29 -23.01
C ALA A 401 4.71 -4.12 -22.00
N GLY A 402 5.92 -3.77 -21.54
CA GLY A 402 6.13 -2.65 -20.60
C GLY A 402 5.65 -2.87 -19.16
N LEU A 403 5.05 -4.03 -18.83
CA LEU A 403 4.66 -4.32 -17.44
C LEU A 403 5.88 -4.41 -16.52
N GLN A 404 6.95 -5.05 -16.99
CA GLN A 404 8.18 -5.20 -16.20
C GLN A 404 8.80 -3.85 -15.84
N SER A 405 9.00 -2.97 -16.82
CA SER A 405 9.56 -1.63 -16.59
C SER A 405 8.67 -0.79 -15.67
N ARG A 406 7.34 -0.93 -15.78
CA ARG A 406 6.37 -0.29 -14.87
C ARG A 406 6.55 -0.79 -13.43
N VAL A 407 6.63 -2.11 -13.22
CA VAL A 407 6.85 -2.69 -11.89
C VAL A 407 8.19 -2.29 -11.31
N GLU A 408 9.27 -2.31 -12.10
CA GLU A 408 10.60 -1.86 -11.67
C GLU A 408 10.60 -0.39 -11.22
N THR A 409 9.83 0.47 -11.90
CA THR A 409 9.67 1.88 -11.51
C THR A 409 8.92 2.01 -10.18
N LEU A 410 7.88 1.20 -9.98
CA LEU A 410 7.08 1.22 -8.75
C LEU A 410 7.84 0.67 -7.53
N LEU A 411 8.74 -0.30 -7.75
CA LEU A 411 9.60 -0.86 -6.71
C LEU A 411 10.60 0.14 -6.12
N ARG A 412 10.92 1.22 -6.83
CA ARG A 412 11.77 2.30 -6.31
C ARG A 412 11.04 3.17 -5.28
N LYS A 413 9.72 3.11 -5.23
CA LYS A 413 8.88 3.87 -4.28
C LYS A 413 8.60 3.04 -3.02
N SER A 414 8.56 3.68 -1.85
CA SER A 414 8.18 3.02 -0.59
C SER A 414 6.71 2.60 -0.57
N ASN A 415 5.85 3.42 -1.20
CA ASN A 415 4.43 3.16 -1.40
C ASN A 415 4.04 3.54 -2.83
N SER A 416 3.27 2.68 -3.48
CA SER A 416 2.70 2.92 -4.81
C SER A 416 1.19 3.08 -4.71
N GLU A 417 0.66 4.14 -5.31
CA GLU A 417 -0.77 4.47 -5.27
C GLU A 417 -1.40 4.23 -6.63
N PHE A 418 -2.60 3.64 -6.61
CA PHE A 418 -3.40 3.34 -7.78
C PHE A 418 -4.82 3.89 -7.60
N THR A 419 -5.33 4.58 -8.60
CA THR A 419 -6.74 4.98 -8.63
C THR A 419 -7.60 3.77 -8.95
N VAL A 420 -8.59 3.50 -8.09
CA VAL A 420 -9.51 2.37 -8.27
C VAL A 420 -10.95 2.77 -7.99
N VAL A 421 -11.88 2.05 -8.59
CA VAL A 421 -13.30 2.08 -8.22
C VAL A 421 -13.64 0.75 -7.55
N ILE A 422 -14.29 0.80 -6.40
CA ILE A 422 -14.85 -0.40 -5.77
C ILE A 422 -16.10 -0.76 -6.59
N SER A 423 -16.11 -1.93 -7.21
CA SER A 423 -17.26 -2.46 -7.97
C SER A 423 -18.12 -3.39 -7.11
N GLN A 424 -17.50 -4.16 -6.21
CA GLN A 424 -18.21 -4.94 -5.21
C GLN A 424 -17.48 -4.91 -3.87
N MET A 425 -18.24 -5.06 -2.80
CA MET A 425 -17.75 -5.21 -1.44
C MET A 425 -18.50 -6.38 -0.80
N ASN A 426 -17.76 -7.39 -0.31
CA ASN A 426 -18.33 -8.62 0.26
C ASN A 426 -19.34 -9.34 -0.67
N GLY A 427 -19.07 -9.33 -1.99
CA GLY A 427 -19.93 -9.95 -3.00
C GLY A 427 -21.20 -9.16 -3.35
N GLN A 428 -21.44 -8.02 -2.71
CA GLN A 428 -22.53 -7.12 -3.07
C GLN A 428 -22.05 -6.03 -4.00
N GLU A 429 -22.83 -5.74 -5.05
CA GLU A 429 -22.57 -4.60 -5.92
C GLU A 429 -22.51 -3.30 -5.13
N HIS A 430 -21.46 -2.54 -5.40
CA HIS A 430 -21.20 -1.31 -4.67
C HIS A 430 -20.77 -0.25 -5.66
N ALA A 431 -21.69 0.60 -6.10
CA ALA A 431 -21.33 1.73 -6.96
C ALA A 431 -20.64 2.82 -6.14
N SER A 432 -19.30 2.92 -6.22
CA SER A 432 -18.56 3.98 -5.54
C SER A 432 -17.84 4.94 -6.47
N ARG A 433 -17.48 6.10 -5.92
CA ARG A 433 -16.53 7.03 -6.53
C ARG A 433 -15.10 6.48 -6.47
N SER A 434 -14.16 7.17 -7.08
CA SER A 434 -12.73 6.81 -7.05
C SER A 434 -12.17 6.72 -5.62
N HIS A 435 -11.33 5.72 -5.41
CA HIS A 435 -10.55 5.43 -4.21
C HIS A 435 -9.08 5.34 -4.59
N VAL A 436 -8.22 5.42 -3.58
CA VAL A 436 -6.78 5.19 -3.70
C VAL A 436 -6.45 3.86 -3.06
N PHE A 437 -5.91 2.96 -3.87
CA PHE A 437 -5.34 1.69 -3.45
C PHE A 437 -3.82 1.83 -3.34
N THR A 438 -3.30 1.78 -2.13
CA THR A 438 -1.89 1.94 -1.83
C THR A 438 -1.26 0.58 -1.53
N VAL A 439 -0.25 0.22 -2.31
CA VAL A 439 0.58 -0.98 -2.13
C VAL A 439 1.92 -0.54 -1.55
N GLY A 440 2.13 -0.84 -0.26
CA GLY A 440 3.38 -0.55 0.46
C GLY A 440 4.19 -1.81 0.73
N LYS A 441 5.44 -1.63 1.16
CA LYS A 441 6.37 -2.74 1.44
C LYS A 441 5.89 -3.73 2.50
N THR A 442 5.12 -3.27 3.49
CA THR A 442 4.65 -4.12 4.60
C THR A 442 3.13 -4.26 4.69
N ARG A 443 2.38 -3.47 3.92
CA ARG A 443 0.91 -3.39 4.05
C ARG A 443 0.25 -2.87 2.79
N ILE A 444 -1.04 -3.17 2.67
CA ILE A 444 -1.94 -2.63 1.65
C ILE A 444 -3.01 -1.78 2.33
N LYS A 445 -3.35 -0.64 1.72
CA LYS A 445 -4.39 0.26 2.20
C LYS A 445 -5.34 0.65 1.07
N LEU A 446 -6.63 0.65 1.34
CA LEU A 446 -7.67 1.24 0.48
C LEU A 446 -8.30 2.41 1.21
N SER A 447 -8.26 3.59 0.62
CA SER A 447 -8.82 4.82 1.21
C SER A 447 -9.52 5.71 0.19
N ARG A 448 -10.40 6.58 0.68
CA ARG A 448 -10.98 7.68 -0.08
C ARG A 448 -10.80 8.97 0.70
N GLY A 449 -9.88 9.81 0.25
CA GLY A 449 -9.42 10.97 1.03
C GLY A 449 -8.91 10.52 2.39
N TRP A 450 -9.45 11.12 3.47
CA TRP A 450 -9.08 10.80 4.85
C TRP A 450 -9.72 9.50 5.38
N ILE A 451 -10.74 8.96 4.70
CA ILE A 451 -11.47 7.76 5.16
C ILE A 451 -10.74 6.50 4.68
N THR A 452 -10.31 5.65 5.62
CA THR A 452 -9.72 4.34 5.32
C THR A 452 -10.81 3.28 5.28
N LYS A 453 -10.95 2.56 4.16
CA LYS A 453 -11.90 1.45 3.99
C LYS A 453 -11.33 0.13 4.48
N ALA A 454 -10.05 -0.12 4.17
CA ALA A 454 -9.31 -1.26 4.66
C ALA A 454 -7.83 -0.91 4.74
N ARG A 455 -7.12 -1.47 5.73
CA ARG A 455 -5.68 -1.35 5.90
C ARG A 455 -5.22 -2.62 6.59
N GLU A 456 -4.39 -3.40 5.90
CA GLU A 456 -3.91 -4.68 6.43
C GLU A 456 -2.43 -4.89 6.10
N ILE A 457 -1.72 -5.48 7.06
CA ILE A 457 -0.37 -5.99 6.89
C ILE A 457 -0.46 -7.30 6.09
N TYR A 458 0.55 -7.61 5.29
CA TYR A 458 0.60 -8.90 4.58
C TYR A 458 0.48 -10.06 5.58
N SER A 459 -0.43 -10.99 5.31
CA SER A 459 -0.66 -12.17 6.14
C SER A 459 -1.05 -13.36 5.27
N ASN A 460 -0.85 -14.57 5.79
CA ASN A 460 -1.23 -15.81 5.10
C ASN A 460 -2.75 -15.97 4.91
N SER A 461 -3.57 -15.15 5.60
CA SER A 461 -5.02 -15.11 5.39
C SER A 461 -5.47 -14.13 4.31
N MET A 462 -4.57 -13.26 3.83
CA MET A 462 -4.85 -12.31 2.78
C MET A 462 -4.85 -13.03 1.43
N GLN A 463 -5.84 -12.75 0.58
CA GLN A 463 -5.91 -13.28 -0.77
C GLN A 463 -5.94 -12.15 -1.79
N MET A 464 -5.28 -12.35 -2.92
CA MET A 464 -5.27 -11.41 -4.02
C MET A 464 -5.01 -12.11 -5.36
N CYS A 465 -5.89 -11.83 -6.32
CA CYS A 465 -5.78 -12.33 -7.68
C CYS A 465 -6.50 -11.42 -8.68
N GLY A 466 -6.38 -11.75 -9.95
CA GLY A 466 -7.32 -11.24 -10.94
C GLY A 466 -8.75 -11.63 -10.61
N VAL A 467 -9.75 -10.82 -10.99
CA VAL A 467 -11.15 -11.26 -10.86
C VAL A 467 -11.39 -12.53 -11.68
N ARG A 468 -12.17 -13.45 -11.10
CA ARG A 468 -12.56 -14.72 -11.71
C ARG A 468 -14.06 -14.80 -12.02
N ASP A 469 -14.85 -13.92 -11.41
CA ASP A 469 -16.31 -13.83 -11.58
C ASP A 469 -16.72 -12.73 -12.60
N ASN A 470 -18.02 -12.52 -12.77
CA ASN A 470 -18.63 -11.64 -13.75
C ASN A 470 -18.45 -10.14 -13.41
N ALA A 471 -17.23 -9.64 -13.57
CA ALA A 471 -16.98 -8.20 -13.61
C ALA A 471 -17.22 -7.66 -15.02
N ASN A 472 -17.75 -6.43 -15.12
CA ASN A 472 -17.94 -5.75 -16.41
C ASN A 472 -16.63 -5.60 -17.19
N VAL A 473 -15.51 -5.38 -16.50
CA VAL A 473 -14.20 -5.18 -17.12
C VAL A 473 -13.15 -6.05 -16.43
N PRO A 474 -13.15 -7.38 -16.68
CA PRO A 474 -12.41 -8.33 -15.84
C PRO A 474 -10.88 -8.17 -15.97
N ALA A 475 -10.37 -7.74 -17.12
CA ALA A 475 -8.94 -7.46 -17.30
C ALA A 475 -8.42 -6.26 -16.48
N LYS A 476 -9.30 -5.33 -16.11
CA LYS A 476 -9.00 -4.18 -15.23
C LYS A 476 -9.35 -4.42 -13.78
N THR A 477 -9.99 -5.54 -13.46
CA THR A 477 -10.54 -5.79 -12.13
C THR A 477 -9.69 -6.79 -11.34
N LEU A 478 -9.47 -6.47 -10.08
CA LEU A 478 -8.72 -7.23 -9.09
C LEU A 478 -9.68 -7.72 -8.00
N PHE A 479 -9.52 -8.96 -7.56
CA PHE A 479 -10.09 -9.42 -6.30
C PHE A 479 -9.06 -9.27 -5.18
N TRP A 480 -9.45 -8.61 -4.10
CA TRP A 480 -8.63 -8.48 -2.89
C TRP A 480 -9.45 -8.81 -1.65
N GLN A 481 -9.00 -9.81 -0.90
CA GLN A 481 -9.53 -10.16 0.41
C GLN A 481 -8.47 -9.81 1.47
N PRO A 482 -8.55 -8.64 2.12
CA PRO A 482 -7.63 -8.26 3.19
C PRO A 482 -7.64 -9.25 4.37
N ARG A 483 -8.82 -9.71 4.76
CA ARG A 483 -9.05 -10.64 5.88
C ARG A 483 -10.36 -11.40 5.67
N LYS A 484 -10.56 -12.50 6.39
CA LYS A 484 -11.81 -13.26 6.34
C LYS A 484 -13.02 -12.36 6.65
N GLY A 485 -14.07 -12.48 5.83
CA GLY A 485 -15.29 -11.67 5.95
C GLY A 485 -15.20 -10.26 5.36
N LEU A 486 -14.05 -9.86 4.79
CA LEU A 486 -13.90 -8.59 4.09
C LEU A 486 -13.22 -8.80 2.73
N SER A 487 -13.94 -8.56 1.63
CA SER A 487 -13.43 -8.65 0.26
C SER A 487 -13.87 -7.48 -0.61
N PHE A 488 -13.06 -7.18 -1.61
CA PHE A 488 -13.28 -6.10 -2.56
C PHE A 488 -13.01 -6.56 -3.98
N LEU A 489 -13.82 -6.07 -4.91
CA LEU A 489 -13.52 -6.05 -6.33
C LEU A 489 -13.16 -4.64 -6.74
N LEU A 490 -11.89 -4.45 -7.11
CA LEU A 490 -11.29 -3.15 -7.41
C LEU A 490 -11.05 -3.05 -8.92
N THR A 491 -11.70 -2.10 -9.57
CA THR A 491 -11.51 -1.80 -10.99
C THR A 491 -10.49 -0.68 -11.13
N PHE A 492 -9.39 -0.94 -11.83
CA PHE A 492 -8.30 -0.01 -12.10
C PHE A 492 -8.57 0.79 -13.39
N GLU A 493 -7.82 1.89 -13.57
CA GLU A 493 -7.88 2.70 -14.79
C GLU A 493 -7.46 1.90 -16.05
N SER A 494 -6.46 1.04 -15.90
CA SER A 494 -5.93 0.19 -16.98
C SER A 494 -5.59 -1.22 -16.52
N GLU A 495 -5.51 -2.13 -17.48
CA GLU A 495 -5.09 -3.52 -17.29
C GLU A 495 -3.63 -3.58 -16.84
N GLN A 496 -2.79 -2.64 -17.29
CA GLN A 496 -1.39 -2.55 -16.88
C GLN A 496 -1.26 -2.18 -15.39
N GLU A 497 -2.03 -1.21 -14.90
CA GLU A 497 -2.03 -0.83 -13.47
C GLU A 497 -2.54 -1.97 -12.60
N ARG A 498 -3.62 -2.65 -13.01
CA ARG A 498 -4.14 -3.85 -12.31
C ARG A 498 -3.07 -4.92 -12.17
N ASN A 499 -2.40 -5.26 -13.26
CA ASN A 499 -1.36 -6.31 -13.25
C ASN A 499 -0.10 -5.87 -12.50
N ALA A 500 0.29 -4.59 -12.60
CA ALA A 500 1.42 -4.05 -11.85
C ALA A 500 1.15 -4.08 -10.34
N ALA A 501 -0.06 -3.74 -9.91
CA ALA A 501 -0.48 -3.82 -8.51
C ALA A 501 -0.42 -5.26 -7.96
N ILE A 502 -0.87 -6.26 -8.74
CA ILE A 502 -0.77 -7.68 -8.34
C ILE A 502 0.69 -8.10 -8.17
N VAL A 503 1.53 -7.87 -9.19
CA VAL A 503 2.94 -8.27 -9.16
C VAL A 503 3.69 -7.59 -8.01
N LEU A 504 3.46 -6.29 -7.82
CA LEU A 504 4.07 -5.51 -6.76
C LEU A 504 3.64 -6.01 -5.37
N SER A 505 2.35 -6.26 -5.17
CA SER A 505 1.81 -6.75 -3.89
C SER A 505 2.36 -8.13 -3.54
N ARG A 506 2.46 -9.03 -4.53
CA ARG A 506 3.04 -10.37 -4.34
C ARG A 506 4.52 -10.31 -3.98
N LYS A 507 5.28 -9.41 -4.63
CA LYS A 507 6.69 -9.21 -4.31
C LYS A 507 6.89 -8.70 -2.88
N TYR A 508 6.17 -7.67 -2.47
CA TYR A 508 6.27 -7.16 -1.10
C TYR A 508 5.76 -8.15 -0.04
N ALA A 509 4.71 -8.91 -0.34
CA ALA A 509 4.28 -10.01 0.52
C ALA A 509 5.38 -11.07 0.68
N TYR A 510 6.04 -11.45 -0.42
CA TYR A 510 7.15 -12.41 -0.40
C TYR A 510 8.34 -11.88 0.42
N ASP A 511 8.68 -10.60 0.29
CA ASP A 511 9.71 -9.96 1.13
C ASP A 511 9.33 -9.99 2.63
N CYS A 512 8.03 -10.07 2.95
CA CYS A 512 7.50 -10.29 4.29
C CYS A 512 7.33 -11.77 4.66
N SER A 513 7.85 -12.72 3.87
CA SER A 513 7.68 -14.17 4.04
C SER A 513 6.21 -14.64 3.98
N VAL A 514 5.38 -13.95 3.20
CA VAL A 514 3.97 -14.27 2.98
C VAL A 514 3.73 -14.62 1.50
N THR A 515 3.08 -15.76 1.24
CA THR A 515 2.68 -16.16 -0.11
C THR A 515 1.29 -15.61 -0.42
N LEU A 516 1.24 -14.44 -1.07
CA LEU A 516 -0.02 -13.80 -1.46
C LEU A 516 -0.53 -14.34 -2.81
N VAL A 517 -1.60 -15.13 -2.76
CA VAL A 517 -2.20 -15.77 -3.94
C VAL A 517 -3.72 -15.64 -3.95
N GLY A 518 -4.37 -16.10 -5.03
CA GLY A 518 -5.82 -16.17 -5.09
C GLY A 518 -6.40 -17.27 -4.19
N PRO A 519 -7.73 -17.37 -4.10
CA PRO A 519 -8.37 -18.51 -3.46
C PRO A 519 -7.95 -19.82 -4.14
N ASP A 520 -7.49 -20.79 -3.34
CA ASP A 520 -7.08 -22.15 -3.74
C ASP A 520 -5.95 -22.23 -4.79
N ASP A 521 -5.11 -21.18 -4.89
CA ASP A 521 -3.95 -21.10 -5.79
C ASP A 521 -2.63 -21.64 -5.23
#